data_AF-R9J0Z6-F1
#
_entry.id   AF-R9J0Z6-F1
#
_cell.length_a   1.000
_cell.length_b   1.000
_cell.length_c   1.000
_cell.angle_alpha   90.00
_cell.angle_beta   90.00
_cell.angle_gamma   90.00
#
_symmetry.space_group_name_H-M   'P 1'
#
loop_
_entity.id
_entity.type
_entity.pdbx_description
1 polymer ?
#
loop_
_entity_poly.entity_id
_entity_poly.type
_entity_poly.pdbx_seq_one_letter_code
_entity_poly.pdbx_strand_id
1 'polypeptide(L)'
;MKLQFFHVRDLCRCIEAILAHHPSERIYNVGNETCVSVREWVELCYRTAGRTAEFAHVHGVRSQREYFCFHDYEYQLDVTRQSGLITDTIPLEEGLREAYLWYCGHKEEVNRKGYLAYIDEQLRAI
;
A
#
# COMPACT_ATOMS: atom_id res chain seq x y z
N MET A 1 11.19 -0.73 -7.42
CA MET A 1 10.92 -0.55 -5.98
C MET A 1 10.02 -1.67 -5.47
N LYS A 2 10.29 -2.13 -4.24
CA LYS A 2 9.41 -2.98 -3.43
C LYS A 2 8.60 -2.15 -2.44
N LEU A 3 7.36 -2.56 -2.22
CA LEU A 3 6.40 -1.99 -1.29
C LEU A 3 6.06 -3.03 -0.23
N GLN A 4 6.22 -2.65 1.04
CA GLN A 4 5.76 -3.44 2.18
C GLN A 4 4.47 -2.81 2.72
N PHE A 5 3.36 -3.51 2.55
CA PHE A 5 2.06 -3.05 3.03
C PHE A 5 1.77 -3.57 4.42
N PHE A 6 0.89 -2.88 5.13
CA PHE A 6 0.39 -3.32 6.42
C PHE A 6 -1.05 -2.88 6.59
N HIS A 7 -1.93 -3.79 7.00
CA HIS A 7 -3.32 -3.46 7.19
C HIS A 7 -3.51 -2.65 8.49
N VAL A 8 -4.32 -1.59 8.44
CA VAL A 8 -4.54 -0.72 9.61
C VAL A 8 -5.12 -1.47 10.81
N ARG A 9 -5.94 -2.51 10.56
CA ARG A 9 -6.48 -3.36 11.63
C ARG A 9 -5.37 -4.14 12.34
N ASP A 10 -4.36 -4.61 11.63
CA ASP A 10 -3.23 -5.31 12.24
C ASP A 10 -2.32 -4.35 13.00
N LEU A 11 -2.18 -3.11 12.54
CA LEU A 11 -1.55 -2.06 13.32
C LEU A 11 -2.26 -1.84 14.65
N CYS A 12 -3.59 -1.77 14.65
CA CYS A 12 -4.37 -1.69 15.90
C CYS A 12 -4.13 -2.90 16.79
N ARG A 13 -4.15 -4.13 16.24
CA ARG A 13 -3.87 -5.36 17.02
C ARG A 13 -2.48 -5.34 17.65
N CYS A 14 -1.45 -4.87 16.93
CA CYS A 14 -0.11 -4.68 17.49
C CYS A 14 -0.09 -3.69 18.66
N ILE A 15 -0.77 -2.55 18.51
CA ILE A 15 -0.88 -1.53 19.57
C ILE A 15 -1.59 -2.10 20.79
N GLU A 16 -2.70 -2.81 20.59
CA GLU A 16 -3.45 -3.48 21.67
C GLU A 16 -2.57 -4.50 22.41
N ALA A 17 -1.82 -5.33 21.69
CA ALA A 17 -0.91 -6.30 22.30
C ALA A 17 0.18 -5.63 23.15
N ILE A 18 0.76 -4.52 22.68
CA ILE A 18 1.76 -3.74 23.44
C ILE A 18 1.14 -3.19 24.73
N LEU A 19 -0.07 -2.64 24.65
CA LEU A 19 -0.78 -2.07 25.80
C LEU A 19 -1.20 -3.14 26.81
N ALA A 20 -1.59 -4.33 26.35
CA ALA A 20 -2.04 -5.42 27.20
C ALA A 20 -0.88 -6.14 27.90
N HIS A 21 0.23 -6.36 27.19
CA HIS A 21 1.30 -7.24 27.65
C HIS A 21 2.55 -6.51 28.15
N HIS A 22 2.69 -5.22 27.87
CA HIS A 22 3.83 -4.40 28.27
C HIS A 22 5.19 -5.08 28.04
N PRO A 23 5.51 -5.50 26.79
CA PRO A 23 6.73 -6.22 26.51
C PRO A 23 7.98 -5.42 26.91
N SER A 24 9.05 -6.13 27.22
CA SER A 24 10.35 -5.52 27.54
C SER A 24 10.96 -4.80 26.34
N GLU A 25 10.69 -5.30 25.15
CA GLU A 25 11.08 -4.68 23.89
C GLU A 25 10.36 -3.34 23.74
N ARG A 26 11.10 -2.31 23.31
CA ARG A 26 10.60 -0.93 23.27
C ARG A 26 10.32 -0.44 21.86
N ILE A 27 10.86 -1.13 20.85
CA ILE A 27 10.75 -0.73 19.46
C ILE A 27 10.33 -1.95 18.63
N TYR A 28 9.22 -1.78 17.92
CA TYR A 28 8.69 -2.77 17.00
C TYR A 28 8.53 -2.15 15.62
N ASN A 29 9.15 -2.79 14.64
CA ASN A 29 8.77 -2.63 13.23
C ASN A 29 7.57 -3.53 12.97
N VAL A 30 6.59 -3.02 12.23
CA VAL A 30 5.38 -3.74 11.89
C VAL A 30 5.07 -3.60 10.41
N GLY A 31 4.53 -4.66 9.81
CA GLY A 31 4.34 -4.80 8.37
C GLY A 31 3.96 -6.23 7.99
N ASN A 32 3.47 -6.41 6.76
CA ASN A 32 3.41 -7.75 6.18
C ASN A 32 4.83 -8.24 5.86
N GLU A 33 5.09 -9.53 6.07
CA GLU A 33 6.40 -10.14 5.81
C GLU A 33 6.76 -10.10 4.33
N THR A 34 5.76 -10.27 3.46
CA THR A 34 5.95 -10.27 2.01
C THR A 34 5.84 -8.86 1.44
N CYS A 35 6.84 -8.47 0.66
CA CYS A 35 6.81 -7.26 -0.17
C CYS A 35 6.33 -7.57 -1.58
N VAL A 36 5.79 -6.56 -2.26
CA VAL A 36 5.40 -6.63 -3.67
C VAL A 36 6.06 -5.52 -4.48
N SER A 37 6.29 -5.75 -5.76
CA SER A 37 6.63 -4.68 -6.70
C SER A 37 5.44 -3.74 -6.94
N VAL A 38 5.72 -2.55 -7.44
CA VAL A 38 4.67 -1.62 -7.91
C VAL A 38 3.75 -2.28 -8.94
N ARG A 39 4.31 -3.08 -9.86
CA ARG A 39 3.53 -3.77 -10.90
C ARG A 39 2.56 -4.77 -10.26
N GLU A 40 3.04 -5.65 -9.39
CA GLU A 40 2.20 -6.64 -8.70
C GLU A 40 1.10 -5.96 -7.87
N TRP A 41 1.44 -4.87 -7.18
CA TRP A 41 0.44 -4.08 -6.44
C TRP A 41 -0.66 -3.50 -7.35
N VAL A 42 -0.29 -2.90 -8.49
CA VAL A 42 -1.27 -2.36 -9.45
C VAL A 42 -2.12 -3.48 -10.04
N GLU A 43 -1.54 -4.62 -10.38
CA GLU A 43 -2.27 -5.80 -10.88
C GLU A 43 -3.30 -6.30 -9.85
N LEU A 44 -2.94 -6.35 -8.56
CA LEU A 44 -3.86 -6.69 -7.47
C LEU A 44 -5.00 -5.67 -7.34
N CYS A 45 -4.71 -4.37 -7.42
CA CYS A 45 -5.72 -3.32 -7.39
C CYS A 45 -6.73 -3.45 -8.55
N TYR A 46 -6.26 -3.66 -9.78
CA TYR A 46 -7.13 -3.86 -10.94
C TYR A 46 -7.98 -5.13 -10.81
N ARG A 47 -7.36 -6.24 -10.40
CA ARG A 47 -8.05 -7.51 -10.17
C ARG A 47 -9.16 -7.37 -9.13
N THR A 48 -8.88 -6.67 -8.03
CA THR A 48 -9.86 -6.37 -6.97
C THR A 48 -11.06 -5.59 -7.52
N ALA A 49 -10.83 -4.69 -8.47
CA ALA A 49 -11.87 -3.94 -9.16
C ALA A 49 -12.55 -4.71 -10.32
N GLY A 50 -12.24 -6.00 -10.52
CA GLY A 50 -12.76 -6.80 -11.63
C GLY A 50 -12.29 -6.31 -13.00
N ARG A 51 -11.02 -5.89 -13.09
CA ARG A 51 -10.37 -5.38 -14.31
C ARG A 51 -9.00 -6.02 -14.51
N THR A 52 -8.51 -5.97 -15.75
CA THR A 52 -7.14 -6.35 -16.11
C THR A 52 -6.30 -5.08 -16.22
N ALA A 53 -5.12 -5.07 -15.61
CA ALA A 53 -4.20 -3.94 -15.70
C ALA A 53 -3.51 -3.87 -17.06
N GLU A 54 -3.39 -2.67 -17.61
CA GLU A 54 -2.56 -2.35 -18.77
C GLU A 54 -1.44 -1.41 -18.35
N PHE A 55 -0.27 -1.56 -18.98
CA PHE A 55 0.93 -0.84 -18.59
C PHE A 55 1.57 -0.15 -19.78
N ALA A 56 1.83 1.15 -19.64
CA ALA A 56 2.67 1.93 -20.54
C ALA A 56 3.95 2.34 -19.82
N HIS A 57 5.07 2.31 -20.54
CA HIS A 57 6.34 2.79 -20.03
C HIS A 57 6.45 4.30 -20.27
N VAL A 58 6.83 5.03 -19.22
CA VAL A 58 6.98 6.49 -19.27
C VAL A 58 8.45 6.84 -19.14
N HIS A 59 8.94 7.71 -20.01
CA HIS A 59 10.33 8.18 -20.03
C HIS A 59 10.38 9.71 -19.93
N GLY A 60 11.48 10.25 -19.39
CA GLY A 60 11.73 11.71 -19.41
C GLY A 60 10.90 12.55 -18.44
N VAL A 61 10.18 11.94 -17.49
CA VAL A 61 9.40 12.70 -16.49
C VAL A 61 10.31 13.21 -15.38
N ARG A 62 10.17 14.51 -15.05
CA ARG A 62 10.99 15.16 -14.02
C ARG A 62 10.70 14.70 -12.60
N SER A 63 9.46 14.28 -12.31
CA SER A 63 9.04 13.87 -10.97
C SER A 63 7.96 12.77 -11.05
N GLN A 64 8.29 11.58 -10.54
CA GLN A 64 7.35 10.45 -10.44
C GLN A 64 6.12 10.80 -9.58
N ARG A 65 6.28 11.68 -8.59
CA ARG A 65 5.23 12.03 -7.62
C ARG A 65 4.06 12.80 -8.21
N GLU A 66 4.22 13.32 -9.43
CA GLU A 66 3.17 14.05 -10.16
C GLU A 66 2.13 13.12 -10.79
N TYR A 67 2.48 11.87 -11.06
CA TYR A 67 1.57 10.88 -11.67
C TYR A 67 1.46 9.57 -10.88
N PHE A 68 2.33 9.36 -9.89
CA PHE A 68 2.35 8.14 -9.09
C PHE A 68 2.48 8.44 -7.59
N CYS A 69 1.80 7.62 -6.79
CA CYS A 69 1.58 7.92 -5.37
C CYS A 69 2.74 7.60 -4.43
N PHE A 70 3.76 6.86 -4.89
CA PHE A 70 4.95 6.52 -4.09
C PHE A 70 6.18 7.28 -4.56
N HIS A 71 7.13 7.50 -3.65
CA HIS A 71 8.46 8.00 -3.98
C HIS A 71 9.31 6.89 -4.60
N ASP A 72 10.37 7.25 -5.32
CA ASP A 72 11.31 6.30 -5.90
C ASP A 72 12.37 5.84 -4.89
N TYR A 73 11.93 5.15 -3.85
CA TYR A 73 12.80 4.43 -2.93
C TYR A 73 12.08 3.20 -2.37
N GLU A 74 12.87 2.20 -1.97
CA GLU A 74 12.36 0.99 -1.33
C GLU A 74 12.37 1.18 0.19
N TYR A 75 11.25 0.85 0.83
CA TYR A 75 11.14 0.85 2.29
C TYR A 75 10.66 -0.53 2.75
N GLN A 76 11.60 -1.31 3.28
CA GLN A 76 11.37 -2.65 3.80
C GLN A 76 11.90 -2.72 5.23
N LEU A 77 11.03 -3.09 6.15
CA LEU A 77 11.33 -3.25 7.56
C LEU A 77 11.52 -4.74 7.89
N ASP A 78 12.47 -5.02 8.76
CA ASP A 78 12.55 -6.30 9.46
C ASP A 78 11.42 -6.37 10.50
N VAL A 79 10.43 -7.23 10.25
CA VAL A 79 9.24 -7.43 11.08
C VAL A 79 9.33 -8.67 11.96
N THR A 80 10.51 -9.30 12.09
CA THR A 80 10.68 -10.57 12.85
C THR A 80 10.11 -10.47 14.27
N ARG A 81 10.28 -9.30 14.92
CA ARG A 81 9.77 -9.05 16.28
C ARG A 81 8.25 -8.90 16.38
N GLN A 82 7.55 -8.61 15.29
CA GLN A 82 6.09 -8.50 15.25
C GLN A 82 5.40 -9.80 15.66
N SER A 83 6.02 -10.96 15.37
CA SER A 83 5.51 -12.28 15.75
C SER A 83 5.30 -12.44 17.27
N GLY A 84 5.99 -11.64 18.09
CA GLY A 84 5.78 -11.58 19.53
C GLY A 84 4.59 -10.73 19.97
N LEU A 85 3.95 -9.99 19.06
CA LEU A 85 2.76 -9.17 19.30
C LEU A 85 1.49 -9.82 18.73
N ILE A 86 1.54 -10.26 17.48
CA ILE A 86 0.41 -10.88 16.77
C ILE A 86 0.90 -12.10 15.98
N THR A 87 0.04 -13.10 15.82
CA THR A 87 0.38 -14.38 15.19
C THR A 87 0.26 -14.39 13.67
N ASP A 88 -0.50 -13.45 13.11
CA ASP A 88 -0.90 -13.43 11.72
C ASP A 88 -1.26 -12.00 11.29
N THR A 89 -1.15 -11.72 9.99
CA THR A 89 -1.60 -10.46 9.38
C THR A 89 -2.58 -10.71 8.25
N ILE A 90 -3.40 -9.70 7.97
CA ILE A 90 -4.34 -9.70 6.86
C ILE A 90 -3.54 -9.69 5.55
N PRO A 91 -3.77 -10.67 4.66
CA PRO A 91 -3.12 -10.70 3.35
C PRO A 91 -3.40 -9.44 2.55
N LEU A 92 -2.43 -8.99 1.76
CA LEU A 92 -2.56 -7.76 0.95
C LEU A 92 -3.81 -7.76 0.06
N GLU A 93 -4.09 -8.89 -0.60
CA GLU A 93 -5.25 -9.01 -1.48
C GLU A 93 -6.58 -8.83 -0.72
N GLU A 94 -6.69 -9.41 0.47
CA GLU A 94 -7.88 -9.27 1.30
C GLU A 94 -8.05 -7.85 1.83
N GLY A 95 -6.96 -7.24 2.30
CA GLY A 95 -6.96 -5.84 2.72
C GLY A 95 -7.31 -4.86 1.58
N LEU A 96 -6.81 -5.11 0.37
CA LEU A 96 -7.17 -4.34 -0.83
C LEU A 96 -8.64 -4.49 -1.18
N ARG A 97 -9.21 -5.69 -1.05
CA ARG A 97 -10.64 -5.96 -1.28
C ARG A 97 -11.52 -5.19 -0.30
N GLU A 98 -11.20 -5.26 0.99
CA GLU A 98 -11.90 -4.49 2.02
C GLU A 98 -11.81 -2.98 1.75
N ALA A 99 -10.60 -2.47 1.46
CA ALA A 99 -10.38 -1.06 1.18
C ALA A 99 -11.15 -0.62 -0.08
N TYR A 100 -11.10 -1.37 -1.17
CA TYR A 100 -11.80 -1.04 -2.42
C TYR A 100 -13.32 -0.93 -2.20
N LEU A 101 -13.92 -1.90 -1.51
CA LEU A 101 -15.36 -1.88 -1.21
C LEU A 101 -15.75 -0.67 -0.36
N TRP A 102 -14.93 -0.33 0.64
CA TRP A 102 -15.13 0.88 1.43
C TRP A 102 -15.05 2.13 0.55
N TYR A 103 -13.99 2.24 -0.28
CA TYR A 103 -13.78 3.37 -1.19
C TYR A 103 -14.94 3.58 -2.18
N CYS A 104 -15.57 2.50 -2.66
CA CYS A 104 -16.74 2.60 -3.55
C CYS A 104 -17.93 3.31 -2.89
N GLY A 105 -18.13 3.13 -1.58
CA GLY A 105 -19.20 3.78 -0.81
C GLY A 105 -18.86 5.18 -0.28
N HIS A 106 -17.58 5.52 -0.17
CA HIS A 106 -17.10 6.72 0.54
C HIS A 106 -16.25 7.62 -0.38
N LYS A 107 -16.46 7.54 -1.69
CA LYS A 107 -15.63 8.21 -2.71
C LYS A 107 -15.53 9.74 -2.54
N GLU A 108 -16.57 10.36 -1.99
CA GLU A 108 -16.63 11.82 -1.76
C GLU A 108 -15.95 12.24 -0.45
N GLU A 109 -15.61 11.29 0.43
CA GLU A 109 -14.85 11.52 1.66
C GLU A 109 -13.33 11.50 1.43
N VAL A 110 -12.91 11.08 0.23
CA VAL A 110 -11.50 10.92 -0.12
C VAL A 110 -11.02 12.07 -0.99
N ASN A 111 -9.98 12.77 -0.53
CA ASN A 111 -9.26 13.74 -1.35
C ASN A 111 -8.50 13.04 -2.48
N ARG A 112 -8.85 13.35 -3.73
CA ARG A 112 -8.24 12.79 -4.94
C ARG A 112 -7.18 13.74 -5.48
N LYS A 113 -5.97 13.24 -5.65
CA LYS A 113 -4.91 13.98 -6.34
C LYS A 113 -5.18 14.02 -7.85
N GLY A 114 -4.79 15.10 -8.50
CA GLY A 114 -4.96 15.34 -9.93
C GLY A 114 -4.05 14.51 -10.85
N TYR A 115 -3.73 13.28 -10.47
CA TYR A 115 -2.80 12.41 -11.21
C TYR A 115 -3.25 12.17 -12.66
N LEU A 116 -4.54 11.93 -12.87
CA LEU A 116 -5.09 11.72 -14.21
C LEU A 116 -4.96 12.97 -15.09
N ALA A 117 -5.21 14.15 -14.54
CA ALA A 117 -5.04 15.41 -15.26
C ALA A 117 -3.56 15.63 -15.66
N TYR A 118 -2.63 15.37 -14.74
CA TYR A 118 -1.21 15.46 -15.05
C TYR A 118 -0.79 14.47 -16.16
N ILE A 119 -1.25 13.22 -16.09
CA ILE A 119 -0.99 12.20 -17.12
C ILE A 119 -1.54 12.68 -18.47
N ASP A 120 -2.77 13.18 -18.49
CA ASP A 120 -3.44 13.65 -19.70
C ASP A 120 -2.73 14.85 -20.34
N GLU A 121 -2.22 15.79 -19.55
CA GLU A 121 -1.58 17.00 -20.05
C GLU A 121 -0.11 16.80 -20.44
N GLN A 122 0.63 16.01 -19.67
CA GLN A 122 2.09 15.93 -19.78
C GLN A 122 2.59 14.64 -20.43
N LEU A 123 1.77 13.57 -20.44
CA LEU A 123 2.20 12.23 -20.87
C LEU A 123 1.42 11.67 -22.07
N ARG A 124 0.41 12.38 -22.61
CA ARG A 124 -0.36 11.98 -23.81
C ARG A 124 0.39 12.03 -25.16
N ALA A 125 1.71 12.14 -25.14
CA ALA A 125 2.56 12.10 -26.34
C ALA A 125 3.34 10.78 -26.51
N ILE A 126 2.94 9.70 -25.81
CA ILE A 126 3.52 8.35 -25.93
C ILE A 126 2.51 7.41 -26.57
#